data_AF-A0A485AQB6-F1
#
_entry.id   AF-A0A485AQB6-F1
#
_cell.length_a   1.000
_cell.length_b   1.000
_cell.length_c   1.000
_cell.angle_alpha   90.00
_cell.angle_beta   90.00
_cell.angle_gamma   90.00
#
_symmetry.space_group_name_H-M   'P 1'
#
loop_
_entity.id
_entity.type
_entity.pdbx_description
1 polymer ?
#
loop_
_entity_poly.entity_id
_entity_poly.type
_entity_poly.pdbx_seq_one_letter_code
_entity_poly.pdbx_strand_id
1 'polypeptide(L)'
;MACWYKAWLTEPVPRKLRVVVEHDPVFGPLIMLGEGGVEWRAEDQAAVALPPLNMTLARYLVIQAIKSKKIRGRSALRPLDIAGLSQLLVQVSNLIVDCPEIQRLDIHPLLASGNEFTALGCKPGNLRHLVVQGESRLAVRPYPQHLEEWVTMKNGDRCLFRPILPEDEPLLQQFIARVTKEDLYYRYFSEINEFTHDDLANMTQIDYGSGNGLCCGVWFRRTY
;
A
#
# COMPACT_ATOMS: atom_id res chain seq x y z
N MET A 1 -23.53 4.07 49.93
CA MET A 1 -22.13 4.30 49.49
C MET A 1 -21.69 3.15 48.57
N ALA A 2 -22.33 2.97 47.40
CA ALA A 2 -22.01 1.89 46.45
C ALA A 2 -22.68 2.14 45.09
N CYS A 3 -22.23 3.14 44.32
CA CYS A 3 -22.71 3.32 42.94
C CYS A 3 -21.67 3.92 41.99
N TRP A 4 -20.39 3.97 42.40
CA TRP A 4 -19.33 4.60 41.60
C TRP A 4 -18.35 3.58 40.98
N TYR A 5 -18.41 2.30 41.39
CA TYR A 5 -17.47 1.27 40.93
C TYR A 5 -17.92 0.52 39.65
N LYS A 6 -19.18 0.68 39.22
CA LYS A 6 -19.73 -0.05 38.04
C LYS A 6 -19.57 0.68 36.71
N ALA A 7 -19.18 1.95 36.69
CA ALA A 7 -19.07 2.74 35.46
C ALA A 7 -17.80 2.46 34.64
N TRP A 8 -16.80 1.77 35.20
CA TRP A 8 -15.53 1.45 34.52
C TRP A 8 -15.50 0.07 33.85
N LEU A 9 -16.56 -0.74 33.98
CA LEU A 9 -16.60 -2.13 33.50
C LEU A 9 -17.23 -2.31 32.12
N THR A 10 -17.58 -1.22 31.43
CA THR A 10 -18.26 -1.27 30.12
C THR A 10 -17.53 -0.53 29.01
N GLU A 11 -16.27 -0.12 29.22
CA GLU A 11 -15.46 0.27 28.07
C GLU A 11 -14.88 -0.99 27.42
N PRO A 12 -15.27 -1.30 26.17
CA PRO A 12 -14.71 -2.46 25.49
C PRO A 12 -13.20 -2.28 25.36
N VAL A 13 -12.43 -3.25 25.86
CA VAL A 13 -10.97 -3.20 25.85
C VAL A 13 -10.47 -2.97 24.42
N PRO A 14 -9.73 -1.87 24.15
CA PRO A 14 -9.27 -1.55 22.81
C PRO A 14 -8.37 -2.68 22.29
N ARG A 15 -8.51 -2.99 21.01
CA ARG A 15 -7.80 -4.12 20.44
C ARG A 15 -6.33 -3.76 20.27
N LYS A 16 -5.44 -4.55 20.89
CA LYS A 16 -4.01 -4.36 20.84
C LYS A 16 -3.45 -5.01 19.58
N LEU A 17 -3.01 -4.20 18.64
CA LEU A 17 -2.30 -4.61 17.44
C LEU A 17 -0.81 -4.31 17.59
N ARG A 18 -0.02 -4.88 16.69
CA ARG A 18 1.39 -4.60 16.53
C ARG A 18 1.71 -4.45 15.06
N VAL A 19 2.40 -3.38 14.72
CA VAL A 19 2.94 -3.14 13.38
C VAL A 19 4.45 -3.07 13.52
N VAL A 20 5.15 -3.95 12.83
CA VAL A 20 6.61 -4.01 12.83
C VAL A 20 7.13 -3.79 11.43
N VAL A 21 8.16 -2.97 11.30
CA VAL A 21 9.00 -2.89 10.11
C VAL A 21 10.35 -3.45 10.47
N GLU A 22 10.84 -4.40 9.68
CA GLU A 22 12.18 -4.97 9.80
C GLU A 22 12.82 -5.10 8.43
N HIS A 23 14.15 -5.08 8.39
CA HIS A 23 14.91 -5.22 7.15
C HIS A 23 15.36 -6.68 6.97
N ASP A 24 14.86 -7.31 5.92
CA ASP A 24 15.30 -8.61 5.47
C ASP A 24 16.51 -8.50 4.51
N PRO A 25 17.52 -9.37 4.60
CA PRO A 25 18.71 -9.30 3.75
C PRO A 25 18.44 -9.49 2.25
N VAL A 26 17.34 -10.13 1.86
CA VAL A 26 16.99 -10.45 0.47
C VAL A 26 15.95 -9.48 -0.07
N PHE A 27 14.87 -9.26 0.69
CA PHE A 27 13.71 -8.49 0.25
C PHE A 27 13.76 -7.00 0.65
N GLY A 28 14.71 -6.62 1.50
CA GLY A 28 14.77 -5.29 2.07
C GLY A 28 13.69 -5.09 3.16
N PRO A 29 13.11 -3.89 3.31
CA PRO A 29 12.14 -3.65 4.37
C PRO A 29 10.87 -4.48 4.18
N LEU A 30 10.36 -5.03 5.28
CA LEU A 30 9.11 -5.78 5.39
C LEU A 30 8.18 -5.08 6.38
N ILE A 31 6.89 -4.96 6.06
CA ILE A 31 5.85 -4.51 7.00
C ILE A 31 5.10 -5.74 7.50
N MET A 32 5.02 -5.89 8.82
CA MET A 32 4.42 -7.01 9.52
C MET A 32 3.27 -6.53 10.39
N LEU A 33 2.12 -7.20 10.29
CA LEU A 33 0.90 -6.88 11.02
C LEU A 33 0.42 -8.10 11.82
N GLY A 34 0.17 -7.92 13.11
CA GLY A 34 -0.38 -8.96 13.98
C GLY A 34 -1.06 -8.42 15.24
N GLU A 35 -1.59 -9.33 16.05
CA GLU A 35 -2.11 -9.00 17.38
C GLU A 35 -0.95 -8.81 18.38
N GLY A 36 -1.13 -7.87 19.31
CA GLY A 36 -0.14 -7.56 20.33
C GLY A 36 -0.13 -8.59 21.46
N GLY A 37 0.97 -9.33 21.60
CA GLY A 37 1.23 -10.30 22.68
C GLY A 37 2.65 -10.17 23.25
N VAL A 38 2.88 -10.74 24.44
CA VAL A 38 4.15 -10.62 25.19
C VAL A 38 5.29 -11.38 24.50
N GLU A 39 5.01 -12.59 23.99
CA GLU A 39 5.94 -13.40 23.19
C GLU A 39 5.50 -13.38 21.73
N TRP A 40 5.94 -12.36 21.00
CA TRP A 40 5.62 -12.20 19.59
C TRP A 40 6.70 -12.84 18.72
N ARG A 41 6.29 -13.82 17.91
CA ARG A 41 7.12 -14.48 16.89
C ARG A 41 6.56 -14.11 15.53
N ALA A 42 7.31 -13.34 14.75
CA ALA A 42 6.85 -12.80 13.47
C ALA A 42 6.34 -13.91 12.53
N GLU A 43 7.05 -15.04 12.48
CA GLU A 43 6.76 -16.16 11.59
C GLU A 43 5.37 -16.76 11.85
N ASP A 44 5.01 -16.83 13.13
CA ASP A 44 3.77 -17.46 13.59
C ASP A 44 2.64 -16.46 13.82
N GLN A 45 2.94 -15.16 13.95
CA GLN A 45 1.98 -14.18 14.47
C GLN A 45 1.81 -12.93 13.60
N ALA A 46 2.51 -12.83 12.47
CA ALA A 46 2.35 -11.73 11.53
C ALA A 46 1.78 -12.18 10.17
N ALA A 47 1.00 -11.31 9.55
CA ALA A 47 0.93 -11.23 8.10
C ALA A 47 1.99 -10.23 7.62
N VAL A 48 2.56 -10.44 6.44
CA VAL A 48 3.72 -9.68 5.94
C VAL A 48 3.41 -9.09 4.58
N ALA A 49 3.89 -7.87 4.32
CA ALA A 49 3.86 -7.24 3.00
C ALA A 49 5.15 -6.45 2.73
N LEU A 50 5.43 -6.23 1.45
CA LEU A 50 6.56 -5.42 0.98
C LEU A 50 6.10 -3.98 0.72
N PRO A 51 6.79 -2.95 1.23
CA PRO A 51 6.57 -1.58 0.82
C PRO A 51 7.08 -1.34 -0.62
N PRO A 52 6.54 -0.35 -1.34
CA PRO A 52 5.45 0.55 -0.96
C PRO A 52 4.07 -0.13 -0.94
N LEU A 53 3.21 0.27 0.00
CA LEU A 53 1.81 -0.16 0.06
C LEU A 53 0.88 0.93 -0.44
N ASN A 54 -0.01 0.58 -1.37
CA ASN A 54 -1.23 1.33 -1.65
C ASN A 54 -2.39 0.83 -0.77
N MET A 55 -3.56 1.46 -0.89
CA MET A 55 -4.76 1.05 -0.12
C MET A 55 -5.21 -0.38 -0.41
N THR A 56 -5.02 -0.87 -1.63
CA THR A 56 -5.39 -2.24 -2.04
C THR A 56 -4.53 -3.29 -1.35
N LEU A 57 -3.19 -3.12 -1.41
CA LEU A 57 -2.21 -4.00 -0.77
C LEU A 57 -2.33 -3.96 0.75
N ALA A 58 -2.49 -2.76 1.34
CA ALA A 58 -2.69 -2.60 2.77
C ALA A 58 -3.98 -3.28 3.24
N ARG A 59 -5.09 -3.10 2.51
CA ARG A 59 -6.35 -3.80 2.79
C ARG A 59 -6.21 -5.31 2.68
N TYR A 60 -5.50 -5.80 1.67
CA TYR A 60 -5.22 -7.22 1.52
C TYR A 60 -4.45 -7.76 2.72
N LEU A 61 -3.38 -7.08 3.16
CA LEU A 61 -2.60 -7.44 4.35
C LEU A 61 -3.49 -7.55 5.60
N VAL A 62 -4.38 -6.58 5.84
CA VAL A 62 -5.32 -6.60 6.97
C VAL A 62 -6.27 -7.80 6.89
N ILE A 63 -6.87 -8.03 5.72
CA ILE A 63 -7.79 -9.16 5.50
C ILE A 63 -7.07 -10.49 5.68
N GLN A 64 -5.85 -10.61 5.16
CA GLN A 64 -5.01 -11.81 5.30
C GLN A 64 -4.69 -12.06 6.77
N ALA A 65 -4.31 -11.04 7.53
CA ALA A 65 -4.03 -11.16 8.97
C ALA A 65 -5.26 -11.67 9.76
N ILE A 66 -6.46 -11.22 9.39
CA ILE A 66 -7.72 -11.71 9.99
C ILE A 66 -8.00 -13.16 9.58
N LYS A 67 -7.95 -13.47 8.27
CA LYS A 67 -8.24 -14.81 7.73
C LYS A 67 -7.28 -15.87 8.28
N SER A 68 -6.01 -15.53 8.40
CA SER A 68 -4.97 -16.41 8.96
C SER A 68 -4.91 -16.39 10.49
N LYS A 69 -5.87 -15.74 11.16
CA LYS A 69 -6.01 -15.66 12.63
C LYS A 69 -4.83 -15.01 13.35
N LYS A 70 -3.99 -14.24 12.64
CA LYS A 70 -2.92 -13.40 13.21
C LYS A 70 -3.48 -12.18 13.94
N ILE A 71 -4.64 -11.70 13.49
CA ILE A 71 -5.50 -10.77 14.23
C ILE A 71 -6.78 -11.52 14.58
N ARG A 72 -7.07 -11.69 15.88
CA ARG A 72 -8.33 -12.31 16.30
C ARG A 72 -9.52 -11.40 15.96
N GLY A 73 -10.53 -11.99 15.32
CA GLY A 73 -11.87 -11.40 15.20
C GLY A 73 -12.57 -11.43 16.56
N ARG A 74 -12.22 -10.50 17.46
CA ARG A 74 -12.88 -10.36 18.75
C ARG A 74 -13.98 -9.31 18.67
N SER A 75 -15.18 -9.73 19.08
CA SER A 75 -16.41 -8.95 19.30
C SER A 75 -17.10 -8.40 18.04
N ALA A 76 -18.33 -8.85 17.80
CA ALA A 76 -19.22 -8.30 16.76
C ALA A 76 -19.68 -6.86 17.08
N LEU A 77 -19.51 -6.40 18.33
CA LEU A 77 -20.00 -5.11 18.81
C LEU A 77 -19.13 -3.91 18.37
N ARG A 78 -17.85 -4.13 18.05
CA ARG A 78 -16.99 -3.13 17.40
C ARG A 78 -16.08 -3.83 16.39
N PRO A 79 -16.47 -3.89 15.10
CA PRO A 79 -15.60 -4.42 14.06
C PRO A 79 -14.32 -3.59 13.98
N LEU A 80 -13.22 -4.22 13.54
CA LEU A 80 -12.03 -3.48 13.17
C LEU A 80 -12.35 -2.56 11.99
N ASP A 81 -11.99 -1.28 12.10
CA ASP A 81 -11.92 -0.41 10.95
C ASP A 81 -10.77 -0.85 10.02
N ILE A 82 -11.12 -1.67 9.03
CA ILE A 82 -10.17 -2.15 8.02
C ILE A 82 -9.63 -0.98 7.20
N ALA A 83 -10.47 0.00 6.89
CA ALA A 83 -10.07 1.12 6.04
C ALA A 83 -9.07 2.02 6.78
N GLY A 84 -9.37 2.40 8.02
CA GLY A 84 -8.46 3.20 8.85
C GLY A 84 -7.14 2.49 9.15
N LEU A 85 -7.16 1.18 9.42
CA LEU A 85 -5.91 0.42 9.59
C LEU A 85 -5.11 0.35 8.29
N SER A 86 -5.78 0.23 7.14
CA SER A 86 -5.11 0.25 5.84
C SER A 86 -4.44 1.59 5.58
N GLN A 87 -5.10 2.71 5.91
CA GLN A 87 -4.51 4.05 5.80
C GLN A 87 -3.27 4.21 6.68
N LEU A 88 -3.31 3.72 7.93
CA LEU A 88 -2.15 3.73 8.82
C LEU A 88 -0.98 2.92 8.22
N LEU A 89 -1.25 1.75 7.65
CA LEU A 89 -0.22 0.92 7.01
C LEU A 89 0.39 1.59 5.77
N VAL A 90 -0.42 2.30 4.97
CA VAL A 90 0.08 3.13 3.86
C VAL A 90 0.99 4.24 4.39
N GLN A 91 0.60 4.94 5.47
CA GLN A 91 1.44 5.97 6.09
C GLN A 91 2.76 5.42 6.63
N VAL A 92 2.73 4.26 7.29
CA VAL A 92 3.94 3.55 7.72
C VAL A 92 4.79 3.18 6.51
N SER A 93 4.16 2.71 5.43
CA SER A 93 4.90 2.37 4.21
C SER A 93 5.58 3.58 3.58
N ASN A 94 4.90 4.72 3.47
CA ASN A 94 5.48 5.95 2.96
C ASN A 94 6.63 6.44 3.85
N LEU A 95 6.45 6.42 5.17
CA LEU A 95 7.52 6.76 6.12
C LEU A 95 8.79 5.92 5.89
N ILE A 96 8.64 4.62 5.66
CA ILE A 96 9.79 3.74 5.42
C ILE A 96 10.41 4.00 4.06
N VAL A 97 9.64 4.35 3.03
CA VAL A 97 10.16 4.73 1.70
C VAL A 97 10.96 6.03 1.80
N ASP A 98 10.38 7.05 2.46
CA ASP A 98 10.90 8.42 2.56
C ASP A 98 12.08 8.54 3.53
N CYS A 99 12.17 7.66 4.54
CA CYS A 99 13.26 7.64 5.54
C CYS A 99 14.03 6.30 5.51
N PRO A 100 14.94 6.08 4.53
CA PRO A 100 15.77 4.87 4.42
C PRO A 100 16.61 4.50 5.65
N GLU A 101 16.90 5.47 6.51
CA GLU A 101 17.63 5.30 7.77
C GLU A 101 16.84 4.50 8.83
N ILE A 102 15.52 4.37 8.68
CA ILE A 102 14.67 3.59 9.58
C ILE A 102 14.82 2.10 9.26
N GLN A 103 15.71 1.44 10.00
CA GLN A 103 15.95 -0.01 9.86
C GLN A 103 14.90 -0.87 10.55
N ARG A 104 14.33 -0.35 11.64
CA ARG A 104 13.30 -1.05 12.41
C ARG A 104 12.36 -0.07 13.07
N LEU A 105 11.07 -0.31 12.89
CA LEU A 105 9.98 0.42 13.55
C LEU A 105 9.07 -0.59 14.23
N ASP A 106 8.83 -0.44 15.52
CA ASP A 106 7.92 -1.32 16.26
C ASP A 106 6.87 -0.47 16.97
N ILE A 107 5.67 -0.46 16.39
CA ILE A 107 4.49 0.22 16.94
C ILE A 107 3.75 -0.80 17.79
N HIS A 108 3.96 -0.71 19.12
CA HIS A 108 3.36 -1.62 20.07
C HIS A 108 3.14 -0.99 21.46
N PRO A 109 1.93 -1.08 22.04
CA PRO A 109 0.69 -1.52 21.39
C PRO A 109 0.10 -0.42 20.50
N LEU A 110 -0.38 -0.81 19.31
CA LEU A 110 -1.29 -0.02 18.51
C LEU A 110 -2.72 -0.34 18.97
N LEU A 111 -3.35 0.58 19.71
CA LEU A 111 -4.73 0.42 20.14
C LEU A 111 -5.69 0.78 19.01
N ALA A 112 -6.55 -0.15 18.64
CA ALA A 112 -7.65 0.08 17.70
C ALA A 112 -8.98 0.10 18.45
N SER A 113 -9.71 1.22 18.34
CA SER A 113 -11.04 1.42 18.94
C SER A 113 -11.99 2.09 17.93
N GLY A 114 -12.82 1.29 17.25
CA GLY A 114 -13.61 1.81 16.13
C GLY A 114 -12.68 2.35 15.04
N ASN A 115 -12.83 3.64 14.71
CA ASN A 115 -12.05 4.34 13.69
C ASN A 115 -10.82 5.07 14.27
N GLU A 116 -10.57 4.96 15.57
CA GLU A 116 -9.42 5.58 16.23
C GLU A 116 -8.28 4.58 16.41
N PHE A 117 -7.08 5.03 16.07
CA PHE A 117 -5.83 4.29 16.23
C PHE A 117 -4.87 5.10 17.09
N THR A 118 -4.42 4.52 18.21
CA THR A 118 -3.48 5.17 19.14
C THR A 118 -2.24 4.31 19.32
N ALA A 119 -1.08 4.81 18.93
CA ALA A 119 0.20 4.20 19.25
C ALA A 119 0.63 4.59 20.67
N LEU A 120 0.64 3.64 21.61
CA LEU A 120 1.09 3.90 22.99
C LEU A 120 2.61 3.83 23.14
N GLY A 121 3.30 3.27 22.16
CA GLY A 121 4.75 3.16 22.15
C GLY A 121 5.28 2.90 20.75
N CYS A 122 6.31 3.64 20.37
CA CYS A 122 7.15 3.36 19.22
C CYS A 122 8.54 3.08 19.76
N LYS A 123 9.03 1.85 19.60
CA LYS A 123 10.44 1.53 19.89
C LYS A 123 11.22 1.63 18.58
N PRO A 124 11.99 2.71 18.34
CA PRO A 124 12.94 2.68 17.24
C PRO A 124 13.96 1.59 17.55
N GLY A 125 14.13 0.62 16.64
CA GLY A 125 15.29 -0.27 16.73
C GLY A 125 16.57 0.50 16.37
N ASN A 126 17.74 -0.12 16.63
CA ASN A 126 19.06 0.47 16.37
C ASN A 126 19.10 1.22 15.02
N LEU A 127 19.28 2.55 15.09
CA LEU A 127 19.56 3.40 13.95
C LEU A 127 20.96 3.06 13.45
N ARG A 128 21.07 2.16 12.48
CA ARG A 128 22.33 1.95 11.74
C ARG A 128 22.31 2.87 10.54
N HIS A 129 23.26 3.79 10.49
CA HIS A 129 23.50 4.68 9.37
C HIS A 129 24.02 3.85 8.19
N LEU A 130 23.12 3.31 7.38
CA LEU A 130 23.48 2.61 6.15
C LEU A 130 23.67 3.64 5.04
N VAL A 131 24.89 3.70 4.51
CA VAL A 131 25.18 4.30 3.21
C VAL A 131 24.72 3.29 2.15
N VAL A 132 23.41 3.07 2.03
CA VAL A 132 22.83 2.32 0.90
C VAL A 132 22.10 3.34 0.05
N GLN A 133 22.52 3.43 -1.21
CA GLN A 133 21.92 4.37 -2.16
C GLN A 133 20.41 4.14 -2.23
N GLY A 134 19.65 5.25 -2.16
CA GLY A 134 18.20 5.28 -2.15
C GLY A 134 17.57 4.46 -3.27
N GLU A 135 16.32 4.04 -3.04
CA GLU A 135 15.46 3.23 -3.93
C GLU A 135 15.94 1.78 -4.20
N SER A 136 17.26 1.51 -4.26
CA SER A 136 17.82 0.20 -4.59
C SER A 136 17.60 -0.90 -3.53
N ARG A 137 17.15 -0.53 -2.32
CA ARG A 137 16.91 -1.47 -1.21
C ARG A 137 15.49 -2.04 -1.16
N LEU A 138 14.57 -1.50 -1.95
CA LEU A 138 13.18 -1.92 -1.96
C LEU A 138 13.00 -3.04 -3.00
N ALA A 139 12.40 -4.16 -2.60
CA ALA A 139 12.04 -5.21 -3.55
C ALA A 139 11.01 -4.75 -4.60
N VAL A 140 10.16 -3.78 -4.24
CA VAL A 140 9.21 -3.13 -5.15
C VAL A 140 9.59 -1.66 -5.26
N ARG A 141 9.86 -1.17 -6.48
CA ARG A 141 10.23 0.23 -6.66
C ARG A 141 9.04 1.18 -6.41
N PRO A 142 9.28 2.32 -5.75
CA PRO A 142 8.26 3.32 -5.58
C PRO A 142 7.87 3.94 -6.91
N TYR A 143 6.67 4.52 -6.93
CA TYR A 143 6.18 5.27 -8.07
C TYR A 143 7.12 6.44 -8.39
N PRO A 144 7.62 6.58 -9.63
CA PRO A 144 8.61 7.61 -9.96
C PRO A 144 7.93 8.97 -10.18
N GLN A 145 7.64 9.67 -9.07
CA GLN A 145 6.96 10.98 -9.08
C GLN A 145 7.70 12.05 -9.90
N HIS A 146 9.02 11.93 -10.04
CA HIS A 146 9.83 12.88 -10.82
C HIS A 146 9.57 12.80 -12.34
N LEU A 147 8.84 11.78 -12.81
CA LEU A 147 8.40 11.66 -14.21
C LEU A 147 7.01 12.28 -14.44
N GLU A 148 6.40 12.88 -13.41
CA GLU A 148 5.16 13.63 -13.58
C GLU A 148 5.43 15.01 -14.19
N GLU A 149 4.76 15.32 -15.29
CA GLU A 149 4.86 16.62 -15.94
C GLU A 149 3.51 17.10 -16.47
N TRP A 150 3.27 18.41 -16.41
CA TRP A 150 2.11 19.02 -17.05
C TRP A 150 2.46 19.42 -18.48
N VAL A 151 1.71 18.91 -19.45
CA VAL A 151 1.90 19.20 -20.88
C VAL A 151 0.68 19.94 -21.41
N THR A 152 0.92 20.93 -22.27
CA THR A 152 -0.14 21.61 -23.01
C THR A 152 -0.35 20.91 -24.35
N MET A 153 -1.56 20.41 -24.57
CA MET A 153 -1.98 19.75 -25.80
C MET A 153 -2.16 20.77 -26.93
N LYS A 154 -2.18 20.31 -28.19
CA LYS A 154 -2.34 21.16 -29.39
C LYS A 154 -3.62 22.01 -29.37
N ASN A 155 -4.65 21.56 -28.67
CA ASN A 155 -5.93 22.25 -28.53
C ASN A 155 -5.94 23.28 -27.37
N GLY A 156 -4.82 23.49 -26.68
CA GLY A 156 -4.68 24.41 -25.55
C GLY A 156 -5.02 23.81 -24.18
N ASP A 157 -5.53 22.57 -24.13
CA ASP A 157 -5.84 21.90 -22.86
C ASP A 157 -4.56 21.49 -22.13
N ARG A 158 -4.59 21.54 -20.79
CA ARG A 158 -3.51 21.00 -19.96
C ARG A 158 -3.82 19.55 -19.57
N CYS A 159 -2.83 18.68 -19.68
CA CYS A 159 -2.93 17.29 -19.26
C CYS A 159 -1.71 16.93 -18.39
N LEU A 160 -1.95 16.13 -17.35
CA LEU A 160 -0.88 15.55 -16.55
C LEU A 160 -0.37 14.28 -17.25
N PHE A 161 0.89 14.31 -17.63
CA PHE A 161 1.65 13.15 -18.07
C PHE A 161 2.28 12.53 -16.85
N ARG A 162 2.02 11.25 -16.63
CA ARG A 162 2.60 10.52 -15.50
C ARG A 162 2.72 9.03 -15.82
N PRO A 163 3.66 8.31 -15.19
CA PRO A 163 3.71 6.85 -15.24
C PRO A 163 2.37 6.19 -14.86
N ILE A 164 2.04 5.05 -15.50
CA ILE A 164 0.77 4.34 -15.34
C ILE A 164 0.72 3.58 -14.00
N LEU A 165 -0.41 3.65 -13.31
CA LEU A 165 -0.64 2.89 -12.09
C LEU A 165 -1.53 1.68 -12.39
N PRO A 166 -1.42 0.58 -11.62
CA PRO A 166 -2.35 -0.54 -11.72
C PRO A 166 -3.82 -0.10 -11.63
N GLU A 167 -4.11 0.92 -10.81
CA GLU A 167 -5.45 1.49 -10.64
C GLU A 167 -5.98 2.24 -11.88
N ASP A 168 -5.13 2.52 -12.88
CA ASP A 168 -5.52 3.21 -14.11
C ASP A 168 -6.23 2.29 -15.12
N GLU A 169 -6.32 0.98 -14.85
CA GLU A 169 -6.96 -0.01 -15.72
C GLU A 169 -8.37 0.43 -16.21
N PRO A 170 -9.30 0.90 -15.36
CA PRO A 170 -10.63 1.30 -15.83
C PRO A 170 -10.59 2.55 -16.72
N LEU A 171 -9.65 3.46 -16.46
CA LEU A 171 -9.48 4.67 -17.26
C LEU A 171 -8.82 4.34 -18.61
N LEU A 172 -7.89 3.37 -18.63
CA LEU A 172 -7.29 2.84 -19.85
C LEU A 172 -8.35 2.15 -20.72
N GLN A 173 -9.24 1.34 -20.12
CA GLN A 173 -10.36 0.73 -20.80
C GLN A 173 -11.27 1.77 -21.45
N GLN A 174 -11.66 2.82 -20.71
CA GLN A 174 -12.48 3.91 -21.22
C GLN A 174 -11.81 4.67 -22.36
N PHE A 175 -10.49 4.86 -22.28
CA PHE A 175 -9.71 5.47 -23.35
C PHE A 175 -9.74 4.60 -24.60
N ILE A 176 -9.40 3.32 -24.49
CA ILE A 176 -9.37 2.37 -25.61
C ILE A 176 -10.74 2.27 -26.29
N ALA A 177 -11.83 2.25 -25.53
CA ALA A 177 -13.19 2.21 -26.06
C ALA A 177 -13.57 3.42 -26.94
N ARG A 178 -12.80 4.52 -26.89
CA ARG A 178 -12.99 5.73 -27.69
C ARG A 178 -11.99 5.86 -28.85
N VAL A 179 -10.99 4.98 -28.93
CA VAL A 179 -9.98 4.96 -29.99
C VAL A 179 -10.52 4.20 -31.20
N THR A 180 -10.19 4.65 -32.41
CA THR A 180 -10.62 3.98 -33.65
C THR A 180 -9.91 2.64 -33.83
N LYS A 181 -10.50 1.72 -34.60
CA LYS A 181 -9.88 0.42 -34.88
C LYS A 181 -8.56 0.58 -35.64
N GLU A 182 -8.48 1.56 -36.52
CA GLU A 182 -7.27 1.91 -37.26
C GLU A 182 -6.13 2.32 -36.32
N ASP A 183 -6.42 3.19 -35.33
CA ASP A 183 -5.41 3.63 -34.36
C ASP A 183 -4.95 2.48 -33.43
N LEU A 184 -5.85 1.57 -33.05
CA LEU A 184 -5.49 0.37 -32.30
C LEU A 184 -4.61 -0.57 -33.14
N TYR A 185 -4.95 -0.76 -34.42
CA TYR A 185 -4.16 -1.55 -35.35
C TYR A 185 -2.74 -1.00 -35.50
N TYR A 186 -2.57 0.32 -35.67
CA TYR A 186 -1.24 0.93 -35.74
C TYR A 186 -0.43 0.84 -34.43
N ARG A 187 -1.10 0.79 -33.28
CA ARG A 187 -0.43 0.69 -31.96
C ARG A 187 0.04 -0.74 -31.64
N TYR A 188 -0.76 -1.73 -31.96
CA TYR A 188 -0.52 -3.13 -31.55
C TYR A 188 -0.20 -4.07 -32.72
N PHE A 189 -0.21 -3.57 -33.95
CA PHE A 189 -0.01 -4.34 -35.18
C PHE A 189 -0.93 -5.58 -35.27
N SER A 190 -2.14 -5.47 -34.73
CA SER A 190 -3.11 -6.57 -34.62
C SER A 190 -4.55 -6.05 -34.64
N GLU A 191 -5.48 -6.85 -35.17
CA GLU A 191 -6.92 -6.59 -35.11
C GLU A 191 -7.46 -6.96 -33.71
N ILE A 192 -7.35 -6.02 -32.78
CA ILE A 192 -7.88 -6.18 -31.42
C ILE A 192 -9.29 -5.61 -31.38
N ASN A 193 -10.29 -6.47 -31.13
CA ASN A 193 -11.69 -6.04 -31.03
C ASN A 193 -12.04 -5.51 -29.63
N GLU A 194 -11.51 -6.13 -28.58
CA GLU A 194 -11.72 -5.74 -27.19
C GLU A 194 -10.52 -6.22 -26.35
N PHE A 195 -10.16 -5.46 -25.33
CA PHE A 195 -9.13 -5.85 -24.37
C PHE A 195 -9.80 -6.52 -23.18
N THR A 196 -9.31 -7.70 -22.81
CA THR A 196 -9.75 -8.38 -21.60
C THR A 196 -9.18 -7.69 -20.35
N HIS A 197 -9.74 -8.01 -19.18
CA HIS A 197 -9.17 -7.56 -17.90
C HIS A 197 -7.69 -7.96 -17.77
N ASP A 198 -7.34 -9.18 -18.17
CA ASP A 198 -5.97 -9.69 -18.09
C ASP A 198 -5.02 -8.91 -19.03
N ASP A 199 -5.48 -8.53 -20.22
CA ASP A 199 -4.68 -7.71 -21.13
C ASP A 199 -4.39 -6.33 -20.53
N LEU A 200 -5.42 -5.68 -19.97
CA LEU A 200 -5.28 -4.35 -19.36
C LEU A 200 -4.41 -4.39 -18.09
N ALA A 201 -4.54 -5.44 -17.26
CA ALA A 201 -3.72 -5.64 -16.08
C ALA A 201 -2.23 -5.80 -16.46
N ASN A 202 -1.93 -6.56 -17.52
CA ASN A 202 -0.56 -6.71 -18.03
C ASN A 202 0.01 -5.37 -18.56
N MET A 203 -0.84 -4.46 -19.02
CA MET A 203 -0.42 -3.14 -19.49
C MET A 203 -0.21 -2.13 -18.36
N THR A 204 -0.91 -2.26 -17.23
CA THR A 204 -0.86 -1.30 -16.12
C THR A 204 0.08 -1.71 -14.98
N GLN A 205 0.40 -3.00 -14.86
CA GLN A 205 1.32 -3.53 -13.85
C GLN A 205 2.77 -3.46 -14.32
N ILE A 206 3.35 -2.25 -14.28
CA ILE A 206 4.75 -2.01 -14.67
C ILE A 206 5.66 -2.05 -13.44
N ASP A 207 6.73 -2.84 -13.52
CA ASP A 207 7.85 -2.75 -12.59
C ASP A 207 8.82 -1.65 -13.02
N TYR A 208 8.89 -0.58 -12.22
CA TYR A 208 9.81 0.54 -12.41
C TYR A 208 11.28 0.20 -12.08
N GLY A 209 11.54 -1.03 -11.59
CA GLY A 209 12.83 -1.60 -11.19
C GLY A 209 13.78 -1.91 -12.33
N SER A 210 13.23 -2.47 -13.39
CA SER A 210 14.00 -2.98 -14.50
C SER A 210 14.21 -1.84 -15.51
N GLY A 211 15.46 -1.55 -15.90
CA GLY A 211 15.82 -0.50 -16.88
C GLY A 211 15.18 -0.63 -18.28
N ASN A 212 14.22 -1.54 -18.44
CA ASN A 212 13.38 -1.75 -19.61
C ASN A 212 11.93 -1.27 -19.40
N GLY A 213 11.62 -0.48 -18.36
CA GLY A 213 10.29 0.06 -18.07
C GLY A 213 9.71 1.04 -19.10
N LEU A 214 10.36 1.21 -20.26
CA LEU A 214 9.75 1.86 -21.43
C LEU A 214 8.88 0.84 -22.19
N CYS A 215 7.92 0.21 -21.51
CA CYS A 215 6.76 -0.28 -22.22
C CYS A 215 5.94 0.95 -22.61
N CYS A 216 5.94 1.19 -23.92
CA CYS A 216 5.24 2.23 -24.65
C CYS A 216 3.83 2.51 -24.07
N GLY A 217 3.72 3.52 -23.22
CA GLY A 217 2.47 3.77 -22.49
C GLY A 217 2.53 5.07 -21.71
N VAL A 218 2.88 6.16 -22.39
CA VAL A 218 2.69 7.50 -21.83
C VAL A 218 1.20 7.68 -21.57
N TRP A 219 0.83 7.74 -20.29
CA TRP A 219 -0.56 7.69 -19.87
C TRP A 219 -1.10 9.09 -19.62
N PHE A 220 -2.22 9.43 -20.28
CA PHE A 220 -2.86 10.74 -20.20
C PHE A 220 -3.89 10.74 -19.08
N ARG A 221 -3.65 11.46 -17.99
CA ARG A 221 -4.73 11.80 -17.06
C ARG A 221 -5.32 13.16 -17.45
N ARG A 222 -6.46 13.14 -18.12
CA ARG A 222 -7.27 14.35 -18.31
C ARG A 222 -8.08 14.57 -17.03
N THR A 223 -7.70 15.57 -16.24
CA THR A 223 -8.55 16.07 -15.16
C THR A 223 -9.70 16.84 -15.82
N TYR A 224 -10.92 16.30 -15.74
CA TYR A 224 -12.14 17.05 -16.00
C TYR A 224 -12.54 17.84 -14.75
#